data_AF-V9HK83-F1
#
_entry.id   AF-V9HK83-F1
#
_cell.length_a   1.000
_cell.length_b   1.000
_cell.length_c   1.000
_cell.angle_alpha   90.00
_cell.angle_beta   90.00
_cell.angle_gamma   90.00
#
_symmetry.space_group_name_H-M   'P 1'
#
loop_
_entity.id
_entity.type
_entity.pdbx_description
1 polymer ?
#
loop_
_entity_poly.entity_id
_entity_poly.type
_entity_poly.pdbx_seq_one_letter_code
_entity_poly.pdbx_strand_id
1 'polypeptide(L)'
;MCIETSNYKNITYYTCSAYTKVPCGTLCKSGHRIKAEVLLNLIQSTLQDIKESLNEDNEAFLHSIQNEMEESEKMEMEKKKTRLTDSKNRLQELERLMCRIYEDMILEKIPNTRYEILNNQYETEQRELSKEIDGLEKSIKRYEKETDRAMKFIRLIERYDNFDELTPTIINEFVEKILVHERDRKGSQTANQKVEIYFNFICNYEPPKEELSEEEMQKLREEEEKERERKDRLHQNYLKRKANGKQKEYEDRYKEKREQLKQEKLKTLKKSGIPLSEYKELMKKEA
;
A
#
# COMPACT_ATOMS: atom_id res chain seq x y z
N MET A 1 2.02 -4.29 11.86
CA MET A 1 1.63 -5.71 11.81
C MET A 1 0.32 -5.88 12.57
N CYS A 2 -0.70 -6.47 11.95
CA CYS A 2 -2.02 -6.68 12.56
C CYS A 2 -2.16 -8.14 13.01
N ILE A 3 -2.94 -8.38 14.06
CA ILE A 3 -3.27 -9.71 14.59
C ILE A 3 -4.74 -9.97 14.36
N GLU A 4 -5.06 -11.15 13.85
CA GLU A 4 -6.44 -11.62 13.73
C GLU A 4 -6.99 -12.02 15.11
N THR A 5 -8.15 -11.49 15.44
CA THR A 5 -8.86 -11.80 16.68
C THR A 5 -10.31 -12.10 16.36
N SER A 6 -10.84 -13.20 16.90
CA SER A 6 -12.27 -13.52 16.79
C SER A 6 -13.00 -13.07 18.05
N ASN A 7 -14.18 -12.49 17.88
CA ASN A 7 -15.07 -12.22 18.99
C ASN A 7 -15.95 -13.43 19.30
N TYR A 8 -16.64 -13.41 20.45
CA TYR A 8 -17.64 -14.40 20.88
C TYR A 8 -18.81 -14.61 19.90
N LYS A 9 -18.93 -13.79 18.86
CA LYS A 9 -19.90 -13.92 17.76
C LYS A 9 -19.29 -14.53 16.48
N ASN A 10 -18.07 -15.06 16.53
CA ASN A 10 -17.29 -15.53 15.38
C ASN A 10 -17.01 -14.48 14.29
N ILE A 11 -17.14 -13.19 14.62
CA ILE A 11 -16.74 -12.11 13.72
C ILE A 11 -15.24 -11.90 13.88
N THR A 12 -14.51 -11.99 12.77
CA THR A 12 -13.06 -11.81 12.68
C THR A 12 -12.69 -10.33 12.53
N TYR A 13 -11.69 -9.91 13.31
CA TYR A 13 -11.18 -8.54 13.33
C TYR A 13 -9.66 -8.54 13.21
N TYR A 14 -9.14 -7.65 12.37
CA TYR A 14 -7.73 -7.31 12.37
C TYR A 14 -7.48 -6.19 13.36
N THR A 15 -6.59 -6.44 14.31
CA THR A 15 -6.25 -5.50 15.38
C THR A 15 -4.76 -5.15 15.33
N CYS A 16 -4.42 -3.88 15.53
CA CYS A 16 -3.02 -3.47 15.50
C CYS A 16 -2.24 -4.07 16.67
N SER A 17 -1.18 -4.83 16.38
CA SER A 17 -0.35 -5.47 17.41
C SER A 17 0.38 -4.46 18.28
N ALA A 18 0.71 -3.28 17.74
CA ALA A 18 1.39 -2.22 18.46
C ALA A 18 0.49 -1.54 19.50
N TYR A 19 -0.83 -1.65 19.39
CA TYR A 19 -1.76 -1.23 20.44
C TYR A 19 -1.81 -2.22 21.61
N THR A 20 -1.70 -3.52 21.32
CA THR A 20 -1.78 -4.60 22.32
C THR A 20 -0.48 -4.85 23.09
N LYS A 21 0.66 -4.30 22.65
CA LYS A 21 1.93 -4.41 23.36
C LYS A 21 1.86 -3.63 24.67
N VAL A 22 2.28 -4.25 25.78
CA VAL A 22 2.19 -3.70 27.13
C VAL A 22 3.39 -2.75 27.38
N PRO A 23 3.18 -1.51 27.86
CA PRO A 23 1.91 -0.89 28.24
C PRO A 23 1.01 -0.59 27.03
N CYS A 24 -0.26 -1.01 27.10
CA CYS A 24 -1.21 -0.79 26.02
C CYS A 24 -1.31 0.70 25.71
N GLY A 25 -1.12 1.08 24.45
CA GLY A 25 -1.23 2.47 24.01
C GLY A 25 0.09 3.25 23.91
N THR A 26 1.25 2.64 24.16
CA THR A 26 2.55 3.35 24.09
C THR A 26 2.99 3.65 22.65
N LEU A 27 2.84 2.69 21.73
CA LEU A 27 3.24 2.87 20.32
C LEU A 27 2.09 3.40 19.44
N CYS A 28 0.86 2.95 19.70
CA CYS A 28 -0.34 3.45 19.03
C CYS A 28 -1.30 4.02 20.07
N LYS A 29 -1.64 5.31 19.95
CA LYS A 29 -2.53 6.00 20.92
C LYS A 29 -3.99 5.56 20.86
N SER A 30 -4.40 4.83 19.82
CA SER A 30 -5.74 4.28 19.67
C SER A 30 -5.70 2.83 19.20
N GLY A 31 -6.76 2.09 19.53
CA GLY A 31 -6.93 0.72 19.10
C GLY A 31 -7.41 0.69 17.65
N HIS A 32 -6.49 0.62 16.69
CA HIS A 32 -6.85 0.38 15.30
C HIS A 32 -7.42 -1.04 15.18
N ARG A 33 -8.69 -1.12 14.79
CA ARG A 33 -9.39 -2.39 14.57
C ARG A 33 -10.25 -2.26 13.33
N ILE A 34 -10.21 -3.25 12.45
CA ILE A 34 -11.06 -3.32 11.27
C ILE A 34 -11.68 -4.71 11.19
N LYS A 35 -12.91 -4.80 10.68
CA LYS A 35 -13.57 -6.09 10.42
C LYS A 35 -12.89 -6.75 9.21
N ALA A 36 -12.63 -8.05 9.27
CA ALA A 36 -12.00 -8.75 8.15
C ALA A 36 -12.91 -8.73 6.91
N GLU A 37 -14.20 -8.99 7.08
CA GLU A 37 -15.21 -8.95 6.00
C GLU A 37 -15.19 -7.63 5.23
N VAL A 38 -15.13 -6.50 5.94
CA VAL A 38 -15.10 -5.17 5.31
C VAL A 38 -13.85 -5.00 4.46
N LEU A 39 -12.71 -5.48 4.95
CA LEU A 39 -11.46 -5.36 4.22
C LEU A 39 -11.43 -6.25 2.97
N LEU A 40 -11.92 -7.49 3.08
CA LEU A 40 -12.03 -8.41 1.95
C LEU A 40 -12.96 -7.86 0.88
N ASN A 41 -14.12 -7.33 1.27
CA ASN A 41 -15.07 -6.73 0.33
C ASN A 41 -14.49 -5.50 -0.37
N LEU A 42 -13.72 -4.67 0.34
CA LEU A 42 -13.03 -3.51 -0.27
C LEU A 42 -11.99 -3.94 -1.31
N ILE A 43 -11.21 -4.98 -1.01
CA ILE A 43 -10.24 -5.54 -1.98
C ILE A 43 -10.99 -6.13 -3.18
N GLN A 44 -12.10 -6.81 -2.94
CA GLN A 44 -12.90 -7.41 -4.00
C GLN A 44 -13.49 -6.36 -4.94
N SER A 45 -14.13 -5.33 -4.38
CA SER A 45 -14.73 -4.26 -5.19
C SER A 45 -13.66 -3.53 -5.99
N THR A 46 -12.54 -3.16 -5.36
CA THR A 46 -11.45 -2.47 -6.07
C THR A 46 -10.84 -3.30 -7.19
N LEU A 47 -10.68 -4.62 -7.03
CA LEU A 47 -10.20 -5.49 -8.10
C LEU A 47 -11.22 -5.64 -9.24
N GLN A 48 -12.52 -5.64 -8.93
CA GLN A 48 -13.58 -5.64 -9.94
C GLN A 48 -13.59 -4.31 -10.72
N ASP A 49 -13.52 -3.17 -10.04
CA ASP A 49 -13.45 -1.83 -10.65
C ASP A 49 -12.24 -1.71 -11.59
N ILE A 50 -11.08 -2.21 -11.14
CA ILE A 50 -9.87 -2.25 -11.96
C ILE A 50 -10.07 -3.11 -13.21
N LYS A 51 -10.72 -4.27 -13.07
CA LYS A 51 -10.98 -5.17 -14.19
C LYS A 51 -11.95 -4.55 -15.20
N GLU A 52 -12.97 -3.86 -14.71
CA GLU A 52 -13.89 -3.11 -15.56
C GLU A 52 -13.16 -2.00 -16.32
N SER A 53 -12.33 -1.21 -15.62
CA SER A 53 -11.49 -0.17 -16.21
C SER A 53 -10.55 -0.71 -17.30
N LEU A 54 -9.99 -1.90 -17.11
CA LEU A 54 -9.14 -2.58 -18.09
C LEU A 54 -9.93 -3.06 -19.32
N ASN A 55 -11.13 -3.59 -19.12
CA ASN A 55 -11.99 -4.04 -20.21
C ASN A 55 -12.48 -2.88 -21.08
N GLU A 56 -12.73 -1.72 -20.49
CA GLU A 56 -13.11 -0.50 -21.20
C GLU A 56 -11.93 0.06 -21.99
N ASP A 57 -10.85 0.47 -21.31
CA ASP A 57 -9.70 1.14 -21.93
C ASP A 57 -8.35 0.72 -21.30
N ASN A 58 -7.78 -0.36 -21.82
CA ASN A 58 -6.44 -0.84 -21.44
C ASN A 58 -5.34 0.24 -21.56
N GLU A 59 -5.39 1.07 -22.60
CA GLU A 59 -4.39 2.12 -22.82
C GLU A 59 -4.53 3.28 -21.83
N ALA A 60 -5.77 3.68 -21.52
CA ALA A 60 -6.03 4.73 -20.53
C ALA A 60 -5.62 4.28 -19.12
N PHE A 61 -5.84 3.02 -18.78
CA PHE A 61 -5.41 2.43 -17.52
C PHE A 61 -3.89 2.34 -17.38
N LEU A 62 -3.17 1.97 -18.45
CA LEU A 62 -1.71 2.03 -18.46
C LEU A 62 -1.22 3.47 -18.24
N HIS A 63 -1.87 4.44 -18.87
CA HIS A 63 -1.51 5.84 -18.74
C HIS A 63 -1.80 6.40 -17.33
N SER A 64 -2.88 5.96 -16.67
CA SER A 64 -3.22 6.40 -15.32
C SER A 64 -2.26 5.85 -14.27
N ILE A 65 -1.81 4.60 -14.43
CA ILE A 65 -0.82 3.97 -13.54
C ILE A 65 0.58 4.52 -13.74
N GLN A 66 0.95 4.82 -14.98
CA GLN A 66 2.28 5.30 -15.28
C GLN A 66 2.53 6.74 -14.80
N ASN A 67 1.59 7.36 -14.06
CA ASN A 67 1.57 8.76 -13.60
C ASN A 67 1.78 9.72 -14.77
N GLU A 68 0.75 10.46 -15.22
CA GLU A 68 0.90 11.64 -16.09
C GLU A 68 2.13 11.57 -17.01
N MET A 69 2.24 10.48 -17.80
CA MET A 69 3.38 10.32 -18.67
C MET A 69 3.22 11.32 -19.79
N GLU A 70 3.70 12.52 -19.56
CA GLU A 70 3.74 13.53 -20.60
C GLU A 70 4.50 12.93 -21.78
N GLU A 71 4.02 13.20 -22.99
CA GLU A 71 4.75 12.89 -24.22
C GLU A 71 6.19 13.44 -24.15
N SER A 72 6.40 14.49 -23.36
CA SER A 72 7.70 15.05 -22.98
C SER A 72 8.63 14.02 -22.34
N GLU A 73 8.17 13.19 -21.40
CA GLU A 73 8.99 12.18 -20.73
C GLU A 73 9.38 11.03 -21.65
N LYS A 74 8.45 10.57 -22.50
CA LYS A 74 8.75 9.55 -23.52
C LYS A 74 9.82 10.05 -24.49
N MET A 75 9.66 11.28 -24.99
CA MET A 75 10.68 11.92 -25.83
C MET A 75 12.02 12.08 -25.11
N GLU A 76 12.02 12.47 -23.83
CA GLU A 76 13.26 12.55 -23.04
C GLU A 76 13.91 11.17 -22.85
N MET A 77 13.14 10.11 -22.68
CA MET A 77 13.65 8.75 -22.60
C MET A 77 14.23 8.27 -23.94
N GLU A 78 13.61 8.62 -25.07
CA GLU A 78 14.19 8.36 -26.38
C GLU A 78 15.49 9.12 -26.60
N LYS A 79 15.57 10.39 -26.22
CA LYS A 79 16.82 11.18 -26.25
C LYS A 79 17.91 10.56 -25.38
N LYS A 80 17.57 10.04 -24.20
CA LYS A 80 18.53 9.32 -23.35
C LYS A 80 19.00 8.02 -24.01
N LYS A 81 18.13 7.30 -24.72
CA LYS A 81 18.50 6.09 -25.48
C LYS A 81 19.41 6.41 -26.66
N THR A 82 19.13 7.46 -27.44
CA THR A 82 20.01 7.89 -28.53
C THR A 82 21.36 8.38 -28.00
N ARG A 83 21.36 9.16 -26.90
CA ARG A 83 22.59 9.58 -26.23
C ARG A 83 23.41 8.40 -25.73
N LEU A 84 22.76 7.37 -25.17
CA LEU A 84 23.42 6.14 -24.74
C LEU A 84 24.10 5.43 -25.92
N THR A 85 23.43 5.32 -27.07
CA THR A 85 24.03 4.70 -28.26
C THR A 85 25.21 5.52 -28.79
N ASP A 86 25.10 6.84 -28.80
CA ASP A 86 26.17 7.73 -29.25
C ASP A 86 27.40 7.64 -28.34
N SER A 87 27.21 7.68 -27.01
CA SER A 87 28.30 7.53 -26.04
C SER A 87 28.96 6.14 -26.13
N LYS A 88 28.19 5.08 -26.38
CA LYS A 88 28.75 3.73 -26.63
C LYS A 88 29.56 3.66 -27.93
N ASN A 89 29.05 4.25 -29.01
CA ASN A 89 29.76 4.32 -30.28
C ASN A 89 31.07 5.12 -30.16
N ARG A 90 31.03 6.24 -29.43
CA ARG A 90 32.21 7.04 -29.14
C ARG A 90 33.25 6.27 -28.33
N LEU A 91 32.81 5.49 -27.34
CA LEU A 91 33.70 4.66 -26.53
C LEU A 91 34.40 3.58 -27.39
N GLN A 92 33.69 2.96 -28.32
CA GLN A 92 34.29 2.03 -29.30
C GLN A 92 35.26 2.72 -30.26
N GLU A 93 34.97 3.96 -30.68
CA GLU A 93 35.88 4.75 -31.51
C GLU A 93 37.18 5.06 -30.75
N LEU A 94 37.07 5.48 -29.48
CA LEU A 94 38.22 5.74 -28.61
C LEU A 94 39.12 4.52 -28.46
N GLU A 95 38.54 3.33 -28.30
CA GLU A 95 39.31 2.07 -28.24
C GLU A 95 40.12 1.84 -29.52
N ARG A 96 39.53 2.07 -30.70
CA ARG A 96 40.24 1.96 -31.98
C ARG A 96 41.36 2.99 -32.13
N LEU A 97 41.10 4.23 -31.71
CA LEU A 97 42.09 5.31 -31.72
C LEU A 97 43.26 5.00 -30.79
N MET A 98 42.99 4.46 -29.61
CA MET A 98 44.02 4.03 -28.66
C MET A 98 44.90 2.91 -29.23
N CYS A 99 44.31 1.87 -29.83
CA CYS A 99 45.08 0.82 -30.49
C CYS A 99 46.00 1.39 -31.58
N ARG A 100 45.48 2.29 -32.42
CA ARG A 100 46.24 2.90 -33.52
C ARG A 100 47.39 3.78 -33.03
N ILE A 101 47.17 4.57 -31.97
CA ILE A 101 48.20 5.44 -31.40
C ILE A 101 49.32 4.61 -30.76
N TYR A 102 48.99 3.47 -30.15
CA TYR A 102 49.98 2.53 -29.64
C TYR A 102 50.82 1.90 -30.76
N GLU A 103 50.19 1.50 -31.88
CA GLU A 103 50.89 1.00 -33.07
C GLU A 103 51.84 2.05 -33.65
N ASP A 104 51.39 3.31 -33.80
CA ASP A 104 52.22 4.39 -34.33
C ASP A 104 53.36 4.81 -33.37
N MET A 105 53.19 4.62 -32.06
CA MET A 105 54.27 4.77 -31.06
C MET A 105 55.35 3.71 -31.22
N ILE A 106 54.98 2.43 -31.39
CA ILE A 106 55.93 1.33 -31.62
C ILE A 106 56.71 1.53 -32.92
N LEU A 107 56.07 2.11 -33.94
CA LEU A 107 56.69 2.46 -35.22
C LEU A 107 57.52 3.76 -35.14
N GLU A 108 57.70 4.35 -33.95
CA GLU A 108 58.46 5.59 -33.67
C GLU A 108 57.99 6.82 -34.48
N LYS A 109 56.78 6.80 -35.04
CA LYS A 109 56.23 7.94 -35.80
C LYS A 109 55.82 9.10 -34.89
N ILE A 110 55.59 8.81 -33.61
CA ILE A 110 55.12 9.77 -32.61
C ILE A 110 56.10 9.75 -31.42
N PRO A 111 56.62 10.91 -30.98
CA PRO A 111 57.44 10.98 -29.76
C PRO A 111 56.66 10.56 -28.50
N ASN A 112 57.33 9.86 -27.58
CA ASN A 112 56.72 9.37 -26.34
C ASN A 112 55.99 10.46 -25.52
N THR A 113 56.55 11.67 -25.47
CA THR A 113 55.93 12.81 -24.76
C THR A 113 54.55 13.18 -25.34
N ARG A 114 54.36 13.03 -26.65
CA ARG A 114 53.10 13.32 -27.33
C ARG A 114 52.10 12.18 -27.14
N TYR A 115 52.57 10.94 -27.11
CA TYR A 115 51.77 9.76 -26.79
C TYR A 115 51.15 9.88 -25.39
N GLU A 116 51.94 10.22 -24.38
CA GLU A 116 51.46 10.35 -22.99
C GLU A 116 50.33 11.37 -22.86
N ILE A 117 50.44 12.52 -23.54
CA ILE A 117 49.41 13.57 -23.51
C ILE A 117 48.11 13.06 -24.15
N LEU A 118 48.18 12.43 -25.33
CA LEU A 118 47.01 11.91 -26.04
C LEU A 118 46.35 10.76 -25.29
N ASN A 119 47.15 9.82 -24.76
CA ASN A 119 46.65 8.70 -23.97
C ASN A 119 45.91 9.20 -22.72
N ASN A 120 46.48 10.16 -22.00
CA ASN A 120 45.81 10.75 -20.85
C ASN A 120 44.47 11.42 -21.22
N GLN A 121 44.39 12.12 -22.36
CA GLN A 121 43.16 12.74 -22.84
C GLN A 121 42.08 11.69 -23.16
N TYR A 122 42.43 10.63 -23.89
CA TYR A 122 41.49 9.56 -24.21
C TYR A 122 41.07 8.76 -22.98
N GLU A 123 41.98 8.50 -22.03
CA GLU A 123 41.64 7.87 -20.76
C GLU A 123 40.71 8.73 -19.90
N THR A 124 40.87 10.06 -19.91
CA THR A 124 39.91 10.97 -19.24
C THR A 124 38.54 10.90 -19.91
N GLU A 125 38.48 10.98 -21.24
CA GLU A 125 37.23 10.93 -22.01
C GLU A 125 36.51 9.59 -21.83
N GLN A 126 37.24 8.46 -21.87
CA GLN A 126 36.69 7.12 -21.66
C GLN A 126 36.09 6.96 -20.26
N ARG A 127 36.75 7.50 -19.21
CA ARG A 127 36.24 7.47 -17.84
C ARG A 127 34.98 8.30 -17.67
N GLU A 128 34.90 9.46 -18.31
CA GLU A 128 33.72 10.32 -18.28
C GLU A 128 32.54 9.69 -19.02
N LEU A 129 32.77 9.18 -20.23
CA LEU A 129 31.75 8.48 -21.03
C LEU A 129 31.26 7.21 -20.33
N SER A 130 32.14 6.44 -19.69
CA SER A 130 31.74 5.23 -18.94
C SER A 130 30.83 5.57 -17.77
N LYS A 131 31.08 6.67 -17.06
CA LYS A 131 30.21 7.17 -15.98
C LYS A 131 28.87 7.66 -16.53
N GLU A 132 28.88 8.38 -17.65
CA GLU A 132 27.65 8.84 -18.32
C GLU A 132 26.79 7.64 -18.74
N ILE A 133 27.39 6.63 -19.38
CA ILE A 133 26.73 5.39 -19.79
C ILE A 133 26.10 4.68 -18.59
N ASP A 134 26.83 4.48 -17.49
CA ASP A 134 26.29 3.82 -16.29
C ASP A 134 25.10 4.61 -15.71
N GLY A 135 25.18 5.94 -15.68
CA GLY A 135 24.08 6.80 -15.26
C GLY A 135 22.84 6.70 -16.17
N LEU A 136 23.05 6.78 -17.48
CA LEU A 136 21.98 6.66 -18.48
C LEU A 136 21.32 5.27 -18.44
N GLU A 137 22.11 4.19 -18.36
CA GLU A 137 21.58 2.82 -18.24
C GLU A 137 20.77 2.63 -16.97
N LYS A 138 21.22 3.17 -15.83
CA LYS A 138 20.46 3.11 -14.58
C LYS A 138 19.14 3.85 -14.70
N SER A 139 19.12 5.02 -15.33
CA SER A 139 17.89 5.78 -15.58
C SER A 139 16.92 5.01 -16.47
N ILE A 140 17.41 4.43 -17.57
CA ILE A 140 16.59 3.64 -18.51
C ILE A 140 16.06 2.37 -17.84
N LYS A 141 16.91 1.62 -17.14
CA LYS A 141 16.51 0.40 -16.43
C LYS A 141 15.49 0.69 -15.33
N ARG A 142 15.56 1.84 -14.68
CA ARG A 142 14.56 2.24 -13.68
C ARG A 142 13.19 2.47 -14.33
N TYR A 143 13.18 3.23 -15.42
CA TYR A 143 11.98 3.51 -16.20
C TYR A 143 11.34 2.22 -16.75
N GLU A 144 12.14 1.36 -17.39
CA GLU A 144 11.65 0.09 -17.96
C GLU A 144 11.09 -0.85 -16.88
N LYS A 145 11.69 -0.83 -15.67
CA LYS A 145 11.13 -1.58 -14.54
C LYS A 145 9.76 -1.07 -14.10
N GLU A 146 9.52 0.24 -14.18
CA GLU A 146 8.23 0.84 -13.81
C GLU A 146 7.16 0.48 -14.86
N THR A 147 7.49 0.56 -16.16
CA THR A 147 6.58 0.12 -17.24
C THR A 147 6.30 -1.38 -17.21
N ASP A 148 7.32 -2.20 -16.96
CA ASP A 148 7.19 -3.66 -16.89
C ASP A 148 6.31 -4.11 -15.73
N ARG A 149 6.30 -3.37 -14.62
CA ARG A 149 5.43 -3.67 -13.48
C ARG A 149 3.96 -3.52 -13.87
N ALA A 150 3.59 -2.41 -14.50
CA ALA A 150 2.22 -2.20 -14.96
C ALA A 150 1.78 -3.29 -15.94
N MET A 151 2.60 -3.64 -16.92
CA MET A 151 2.29 -4.73 -17.85
C MET A 151 2.17 -6.10 -17.16
N LYS A 152 3.01 -6.39 -16.16
CA LYS A 152 2.91 -7.62 -15.37
C LYS A 152 1.61 -7.67 -14.58
N PHE A 153 1.14 -6.54 -14.06
CA PHE A 153 -0.12 -6.45 -13.35
C PHE A 153 -1.31 -6.78 -14.24
N ILE A 154 -1.35 -6.21 -15.46
CA ILE A 154 -2.42 -6.48 -16.43
C ILE A 154 -2.47 -7.97 -16.75
N ARG A 155 -1.32 -8.58 -17.07
CA ARG A 155 -1.22 -10.03 -17.31
C ARG A 155 -1.65 -10.87 -16.11
N LEU A 156 -1.51 -10.33 -14.90
CA LEU A 156 -1.93 -10.99 -13.67
C LEU A 156 -3.46 -10.91 -13.53
N ILE A 157 -4.09 -9.77 -13.83
CA ILE A 157 -5.56 -9.63 -13.86
C ILE A 157 -6.19 -10.48 -14.95
N GLU A 158 -5.64 -10.47 -16.16
CA GLU A 158 -6.15 -11.25 -17.30
C GLU A 158 -6.19 -12.75 -17.02
N ARG A 159 -5.34 -13.26 -16.11
CA ARG A 159 -5.36 -14.67 -15.70
C ARG A 159 -6.62 -15.03 -14.91
N TYR A 160 -7.26 -14.07 -14.24
CA TYR A 160 -8.39 -14.30 -13.36
C TYR A 160 -9.69 -13.82 -14.01
N ASP A 161 -10.60 -14.77 -14.27
CA ASP A 161 -11.88 -14.50 -14.91
C ASP A 161 -12.89 -13.81 -14.00
N ASN A 162 -12.92 -14.10 -12.70
CA ASN A 162 -13.78 -13.42 -11.73
C ASN A 162 -13.14 -13.41 -10.33
N PHE A 163 -13.43 -12.38 -9.54
CA PHE A 163 -12.94 -12.21 -8.17
C PHE A 163 -14.00 -12.58 -7.11
N ASP A 164 -14.88 -13.55 -7.40
CA ASP A 164 -16.00 -13.90 -6.50
C ASP A 164 -15.54 -14.44 -5.14
N GLU A 165 -14.47 -15.24 -5.14
CA GLU A 165 -13.86 -15.78 -3.93
C GLU A 165 -12.38 -15.38 -3.83
N LEU A 166 -12.08 -14.41 -2.95
CA LEU A 166 -10.71 -14.02 -2.65
C LEU A 166 -10.02 -15.08 -1.78
N THR A 167 -9.27 -15.97 -2.43
CA THR A 167 -8.38 -16.88 -1.73
C THR A 167 -7.14 -16.13 -1.20
N PRO A 168 -6.53 -16.57 -0.08
CA PRO A 168 -5.32 -15.95 0.46
C PRO A 168 -4.16 -15.88 -0.55
N THR A 169 -4.10 -16.83 -1.48
CA THR A 169 -3.12 -16.85 -2.58
C THR A 169 -3.33 -15.67 -3.52
N ILE A 170 -4.57 -15.41 -3.95
CA ILE A 170 -4.92 -14.26 -4.79
C ILE A 170 -4.56 -12.96 -4.07
N ILE A 171 -4.95 -12.81 -2.79
CA ILE A 171 -4.65 -11.59 -2.04
C ILE A 171 -3.14 -11.34 -1.94
N ASN A 172 -2.33 -12.36 -1.68
CA ASN A 172 -0.87 -12.20 -1.59
C ASN A 172 -0.22 -11.89 -2.95
N GLU A 173 -0.80 -12.37 -4.06
CA GLU A 173 -0.34 -12.05 -5.40
C GLU A 173 -0.67 -10.60 -5.77
N PHE A 174 -1.83 -10.09 -5.35
CA PHE A 174 -2.32 -8.77 -5.74
C PHE A 174 -1.97 -7.65 -4.77
N VAL A 175 -1.84 -7.91 -3.46
CA VAL A 175 -1.71 -6.88 -2.43
C VAL A 175 -0.33 -6.92 -1.77
N GLU A 176 0.40 -5.82 -1.83
CA GLU A 176 1.69 -5.68 -1.15
C GLU A 176 1.49 -5.36 0.34
N LYS A 177 0.68 -4.33 0.62
CA LYS A 177 0.42 -3.86 1.98
C LYS A 177 -0.89 -3.10 2.06
N ILE A 178 -1.48 -3.14 3.25
CA ILE A 178 -2.72 -2.41 3.57
C ILE A 178 -2.42 -1.49 4.74
N LEU A 179 -2.58 -0.18 4.54
CA LEU A 179 -2.46 0.81 5.59
C LEU A 179 -3.85 1.17 6.11
N VAL A 180 -4.07 0.89 7.38
CA VAL A 180 -5.31 1.21 8.08
C VAL A 180 -5.03 2.39 9.00
N HIS A 181 -5.64 3.53 8.68
CA HIS A 181 -5.49 4.76 9.46
C HIS A 181 -6.37 4.76 10.72
N GLU A 182 -6.11 5.74 11.57
CA GLU A 182 -6.93 6.02 12.75
C GLU A 182 -8.34 6.44 12.32
N ARG A 183 -9.35 6.10 13.13
CA ARG A 183 -10.72 6.57 12.92
C ARG A 183 -10.85 8.04 13.30
N ASP A 184 -11.62 8.78 12.53
CA ASP A 184 -11.90 10.21 12.80
C ASP A 184 -12.47 10.44 14.21
N ARG A 185 -13.25 9.48 14.71
CA ARG A 185 -13.87 9.56 16.04
C ARG A 185 -13.71 8.29 16.86
N LYS A 186 -13.03 8.43 18.01
CA LYS A 186 -12.82 7.35 18.98
C LYS A 186 -14.15 6.87 19.58
N GLY A 187 -14.36 5.54 19.61
CA GLY A 187 -15.49 4.90 20.28
C GLY A 187 -16.82 4.92 19.50
N SER A 188 -16.87 5.57 18.33
CA SER A 188 -18.01 5.47 17.43
C SER A 188 -17.93 4.19 16.60
N GLN A 189 -19.06 3.50 16.42
CA GLN A 189 -19.16 2.33 15.54
C GLN A 189 -19.33 2.73 14.06
N THR A 190 -19.76 3.96 13.80
CA THR A 190 -20.07 4.52 12.47
C THR A 190 -19.08 5.64 12.10
N ALA A 191 -17.88 5.62 12.67
CA ALA A 191 -16.85 6.58 12.26
C ALA A 191 -16.18 6.11 10.97
N ASN A 192 -15.92 7.05 10.08
CA ASN A 192 -15.14 6.80 8.88
C ASN A 192 -13.72 6.41 9.26
N GLN A 193 -13.15 5.50 8.48
CA GLN A 193 -11.81 4.98 8.67
C GLN A 193 -11.14 4.91 7.31
N LYS A 194 -10.06 5.68 7.12
CA LYS A 194 -9.32 5.64 5.87
C LYS A 194 -8.52 4.33 5.78
N VAL A 195 -8.66 3.63 4.66
CA VAL A 195 -7.90 2.43 4.33
C VAL A 195 -7.23 2.67 2.99
N GLU A 196 -5.92 2.50 2.93
CA GLU A 196 -5.13 2.58 1.71
C GLU A 196 -4.63 1.17 1.37
N ILE A 197 -4.91 0.71 0.16
CA ILE A 197 -4.53 -0.61 -0.33
C ILE A 197 -3.45 -0.40 -1.38
N TYR A 198 -2.25 -0.94 -1.11
CA TYR A 198 -1.17 -0.95 -2.07
C TYR A 198 -1.16 -2.29 -2.76
N PHE A 199 -1.40 -2.28 -4.06
CA PHE A 199 -1.33 -3.47 -4.87
C PHE A 199 0.14 -3.79 -5.21
N ASN A 200 0.45 -5.05 -5.46
CA ASN A 200 1.69 -5.41 -6.09
C ASN A 200 1.67 -4.79 -7.49
N PHE A 201 2.78 -4.20 -7.92
CA PHE A 201 2.99 -3.64 -9.25
C PHE A 201 2.28 -2.32 -9.59
N ILE A 202 1.21 -1.94 -8.88
CA ILE A 202 0.58 -0.62 -8.94
C ILE A 202 0.68 0.01 -7.55
N CYS A 203 1.12 1.28 -7.47
CA CYS A 203 1.02 2.06 -6.24
C CYS A 203 -0.45 2.28 -5.83
N ASN A 204 -0.73 3.19 -4.90
CA ASN A 204 -2.10 3.46 -4.43
C ASN A 204 -3.05 3.74 -5.62
N TYR A 205 -3.86 2.76 -6.02
CA TYR A 205 -4.91 2.93 -7.02
C TYR A 205 -6.10 3.56 -6.33
N GLU A 206 -6.41 4.80 -6.70
CA GLU A 206 -7.66 5.43 -6.32
C GLU A 206 -8.67 5.11 -7.43
N PRO A 207 -9.69 4.28 -7.17
CA PRO A 207 -10.71 4.03 -8.16
C PRO A 207 -11.31 5.37 -8.60
N PRO A 208 -11.52 5.58 -9.92
CA PRO A 208 -12.18 6.77 -10.41
C PRO A 208 -13.54 6.86 -9.71
N LYS A 209 -13.68 7.87 -8.85
CA LYS A 209 -14.96 8.13 -8.22
C LYS A 209 -15.87 8.60 -9.34
N GLU A 210 -16.96 7.89 -9.58
CA GLU A 210 -18.07 8.44 -10.37
C GLU A 210 -18.26 9.88 -9.90
N GLU A 211 -18.08 10.84 -10.80
CA GLU A 211 -18.27 12.25 -10.50
C GLU A 211 -19.76 12.46 -10.25
N LEU A 212 -20.18 12.20 -9.01
CA LEU A 212 -21.46 12.65 -8.49
C LEU A 212 -21.56 14.14 -8.81
N SER A 213 -22.71 14.57 -9.32
CA SER A 213 -22.93 15.96 -9.68
C SER A 213 -22.53 16.87 -8.52
N GLU A 214 -22.00 18.07 -8.79
CA GLU A 214 -21.54 18.99 -7.74
C GLU A 214 -22.61 19.20 -6.65
N GLU A 215 -23.88 19.16 -7.05
CA GLU A 215 -25.04 19.24 -6.16
C GLU A 215 -25.21 18.01 -5.25
N GLU A 216 -24.93 16.81 -5.73
CA GLU A 216 -25.01 15.57 -4.97
C GLU A 216 -23.85 15.47 -3.97
N MET A 217 -22.65 15.86 -4.39
CA MET A 217 -21.50 15.99 -3.49
C MET A 217 -21.73 17.04 -2.39
N GLN A 218 -22.39 18.16 -2.71
CA GLN A 218 -22.76 19.17 -1.71
C GLN A 218 -23.81 18.63 -0.73
N LYS A 219 -24.86 17.95 -1.20
CA LYS A 219 -25.87 17.33 -0.33
C LYS A 219 -25.27 16.29 0.62
N LEU A 220 -24.40 15.41 0.13
CA LEU A 220 -23.70 14.43 0.96
C LEU A 220 -22.82 15.12 2.02
N ARG A 221 -22.06 16.16 1.64
CA ARG A 221 -21.26 16.94 2.59
C ARG A 221 -22.11 17.61 3.66
N GLU A 222 -23.24 18.20 3.29
CA GLU A 222 -24.18 18.80 4.23
C GLU A 222 -24.81 17.77 5.16
N GLU A 223 -25.18 16.60 4.66
CA GLU A 223 -25.70 15.50 5.47
C GLU A 223 -24.66 14.98 6.46
N GLU A 224 -23.42 14.78 6.01
CA GLU A 224 -22.30 14.40 6.87
C GLU A 224 -22.00 15.46 7.94
N GLU A 225 -22.12 16.75 7.61
CA GLU A 225 -21.96 17.85 8.56
C GLU A 225 -23.09 17.87 9.60
N LYS A 226 -24.36 17.77 9.17
CA LYS A 226 -25.51 17.64 10.08
C LYS A 226 -25.38 16.44 11.01
N GLU A 227 -24.89 15.30 10.48
CA GLU A 227 -24.59 14.12 11.29
C GLU A 227 -23.47 14.39 12.32
N ARG A 228 -22.37 15.04 11.91
CA ARG A 228 -21.25 15.41 12.80
C ARG A 228 -21.73 16.32 13.92
N GLU A 229 -22.46 17.39 13.60
CA GLU A 229 -23.05 18.31 14.58
C GLU A 229 -23.98 17.59 15.56
N ARG A 230 -24.85 16.72 15.06
CA ARG A 230 -25.74 15.92 15.90
C ARG A 230 -24.94 15.04 16.87
N LYS A 231 -23.89 14.37 16.38
CA LYS A 231 -23.02 13.51 17.19
C LYS A 231 -22.22 14.35 18.22
N ASP A 232 -21.79 15.56 17.88
CA ASP A 232 -21.08 16.47 18.80
C ASP A 232 -21.97 17.04 19.88
N ARG A 233 -23.19 17.46 19.52
CA ARG A 233 -24.20 17.88 20.51
C ARG A 233 -24.50 16.78 21.52
N LEU A 234 -24.67 15.55 21.05
CA LEU A 234 -24.88 14.38 21.92
C LEU A 234 -23.67 14.13 22.85
N HIS A 235 -22.46 14.29 22.33
CA HIS A 235 -21.23 14.14 23.11
C HIS A 235 -21.05 15.23 24.17
N GLN A 236 -21.32 16.49 23.83
CA GLN A 236 -21.33 17.60 24.80
C GLN A 236 -22.36 17.35 25.92
N ASN A 237 -23.57 16.89 25.57
CA ASN A 237 -24.59 16.54 26.56
C ASN A 237 -24.18 15.35 27.44
N TYR A 238 -23.43 14.39 26.90
CA TYR A 238 -22.84 13.30 27.69
C TYR A 238 -21.76 13.82 28.65
N LEU A 239 -20.85 14.68 28.21
CA LEU A 239 -19.82 15.28 29.06
C LEU A 239 -20.43 16.09 30.21
N LYS A 240 -21.46 16.91 29.94
CA LYS A 240 -22.22 17.63 30.97
C LYS A 240 -22.86 16.68 32.00
N ARG A 241 -23.46 15.57 31.54
CA ARG A 241 -24.03 14.55 32.44
C ARG A 241 -23.00 13.83 33.29
N LYS A 242 -21.80 13.61 32.74
CA LYS A 242 -20.69 13.00 33.44
C LYS A 242 -20.11 13.93 34.51
N ALA A 243 -19.95 15.22 34.20
CA ALA A 243 -19.51 16.22 35.16
C ALA A 243 -20.49 16.36 36.34
N ASN A 244 -21.80 16.29 36.06
CA ASN A 244 -22.84 16.42 37.07
C ASN A 244 -23.09 15.15 37.90
N GLY A 245 -22.30 14.08 37.74
CA GLY A 245 -22.44 12.83 38.51
C GLY A 245 -23.66 11.94 38.17
N LYS A 246 -24.71 12.50 37.53
CA LYS A 246 -25.93 11.78 37.11
C LYS A 246 -25.66 10.56 36.22
N GLN A 247 -24.57 10.58 35.45
CA GLN A 247 -24.17 9.43 34.63
C GLN A 247 -23.79 8.22 35.50
N LYS A 248 -23.10 8.45 36.63
CA LYS A 248 -22.68 7.39 37.56
C LYS A 248 -23.90 6.76 38.26
N GLU A 249 -24.84 7.59 38.70
CA GLU A 249 -26.12 7.10 39.26
C GLU A 249 -26.92 6.25 38.26
N TYR A 250 -26.93 6.64 36.98
CA TYR A 250 -27.55 5.85 35.93
C TYR A 250 -26.84 4.51 35.72
N GLU A 251 -25.50 4.50 35.69
CA GLU A 251 -24.71 3.28 35.52
C GLU A 251 -24.91 2.30 36.68
N ASP A 252 -24.96 2.79 37.92
CA ASP A 252 -25.18 1.98 39.12
C ASP A 252 -26.59 1.35 39.13
N ARG A 253 -27.64 2.11 38.78
CA ARG A 253 -29.02 1.60 38.70
C ARG A 253 -29.20 0.44 37.72
N TYR A 254 -28.42 0.42 36.64
CA TYR A 254 -28.53 -0.59 35.59
C TYR A 254 -27.43 -1.66 35.66
N LYS A 255 -26.51 -1.57 36.63
CA LYS A 255 -25.36 -2.47 36.75
C LYS A 255 -25.78 -3.93 36.93
N GLU A 256 -26.67 -4.19 37.89
CA GLU A 256 -27.17 -5.53 38.21
C GLU A 256 -27.90 -6.16 37.01
N LYS A 257 -28.78 -5.38 36.37
CA LYS A 257 -29.51 -5.84 35.18
C LYS A 257 -28.57 -6.17 34.02
N ARG A 258 -27.49 -5.40 33.84
CA ARG A 258 -26.46 -5.69 32.82
C ARG A 258 -25.66 -6.93 33.16
N GLU A 259 -25.34 -7.18 34.43
CA GLU A 259 -24.67 -8.40 34.88
C GLU A 259 -25.53 -9.64 34.65
N GLN A 260 -26.83 -9.58 34.97
CA GLN A 260 -27.78 -10.65 34.68
C GLN A 260 -27.86 -10.96 33.18
N LEU A 261 -28.05 -9.93 32.34
CA LEU A 261 -28.05 -10.08 30.87
C LEU A 261 -26.72 -10.64 30.33
N LYS A 262 -25.58 -10.27 30.93
CA LYS A 262 -24.27 -10.80 30.56
C LYS A 262 -24.15 -12.28 30.92
N GLN A 263 -24.64 -12.69 32.10
CA GLN A 263 -24.65 -14.08 32.53
C GLN A 263 -25.58 -14.94 31.66
N GLU A 264 -26.77 -14.44 31.33
CA GLU A 264 -27.70 -15.11 30.42
C GLU A 264 -27.08 -15.30 29.03
N LYS A 265 -26.48 -14.24 28.46
CA LYS A 265 -25.77 -14.35 27.18
C LYS A 265 -24.64 -15.37 27.23
N LEU A 266 -23.90 -15.44 28.34
CA LEU A 266 -22.84 -16.44 28.54
C LEU A 266 -23.39 -17.88 28.55
N LYS A 267 -24.59 -18.10 29.08
CA LYS A 267 -25.26 -19.41 29.09
C LYS A 267 -25.73 -19.84 27.70
N THR A 268 -26.17 -18.88 26.88
CA THR A 268 -26.68 -19.14 25.52
C THR A 268 -25.60 -19.25 24.44
N LEU A 269 -24.38 -18.79 24.71
CA LEU A 269 -23.26 -18.89 23.78
C LEU A 269 -22.85 -20.36 23.63
N LYS A 270 -22.90 -20.90 22.40
CA LYS A 270 -22.40 -22.25 22.09
C LYS A 270 -20.93 -22.34 22.49
N LYS A 271 -20.61 -23.11 23.52
CA LYS A 271 -19.23 -23.42 23.91
C LYS A 271 -18.65 -24.37 22.86
N SER A 272 -17.90 -23.86 21.89
CA SER A 272 -17.02 -24.69 21.08
C SER A 272 -15.74 -24.97 21.87
N GLY A 273 -15.48 -26.23 22.20
CA GLY A 273 -14.30 -26.68 22.94
C GLY A 273 -14.59 -27.19 24.35
N ILE A 274 -13.73 -28.10 24.83
CA ILE A 274 -13.80 -28.67 26.19
C ILE A 274 -13.46 -27.56 27.20
N PRO A 275 -14.30 -27.28 28.22
CA PRO A 275 -13.98 -26.36 29.30
C PRO A 275 -12.60 -26.64 29.92
N LEU A 276 -11.83 -25.57 30.18
CA LEU A 276 -10.46 -25.67 30.71
C LEU A 276 -10.37 -26.45 32.05
N SER A 277 -11.48 -26.52 32.80
CA SER A 277 -11.63 -27.33 34.00
C SER A 277 -11.67 -28.83 33.69
N GLU A 278 -12.45 -29.24 32.68
CA GLU A 278 -12.55 -30.64 32.23
C GLU A 278 -11.23 -31.11 31.61
N TYR A 279 -10.53 -30.25 30.86
CA TYR A 279 -9.18 -30.56 30.36
C TYR A 279 -8.18 -30.80 31.50
N LYS A 280 -8.22 -29.98 32.56
CA LYS A 280 -7.34 -30.16 33.74
C LYS A 280 -7.67 -31.42 34.53
N GLU A 281 -8.91 -31.88 34.52
CA GLU A 281 -9.31 -33.14 35.14
C GLU A 281 -8.90 -34.35 34.30
N LEU A 282 -8.99 -34.26 32.96
CA LEU A 282 -8.48 -35.28 32.04
C LEU A 282 -6.96 -35.46 32.19
N MET A 283 -6.21 -34.36 32.21
CA MET A 283 -4.75 -34.38 32.41
C MET A 283 -4.32 -34.86 33.81
N LYS A 284 -5.22 -34.82 34.81
CA LYS A 284 -4.97 -35.39 36.15
C LYS A 284 -5.32 -36.87 36.26
N LYS A 285 -6.16 -37.41 35.36
CA LYS A 285 -6.47 -38.84 35.30
C LYS A 285 -5.44 -39.64 34.49
N GLU A 286 -4.63 -38.96 33.70
CA GLU A 286 -3.56 -39.54 32.86
C GLU A 286 -2.16 -39.47 33.52
N ALA A 287 -2.05 -38.98 34.75
CA ALA A 287 -0.84 -38.96 35.56
C ALA A 287 -0.99 -39.85 36.80
#